data_AF-A0A1Q8T523-F1
#
_entry.id   AF-A0A1Q8T523-F1
#
_cell.length_a   1.000
_cell.length_b   1.000
_cell.length_c   1.000
_cell.angle_alpha   90.00
_cell.angle_beta   90.00
_cell.angle_gamma   90.00
#
_symmetry.space_group_name_H-M   'P 1'
#
loop_
_entity.id
_entity.type
_entity.pdbx_description
1 polymer ?
#
loop_
_entity_poly.entity_id
_entity_poly.type
_entity_poly.pdbx_seq_one_letter_code
_entity_poly.pdbx_strand_id
1 'polypeptide(L)'
;MTEPTELQQFYIPEEQSVYLLSQSQARQLREWIERCRHQLAQVGYREVELVGKGAYGFVFAGIDSAGDSHVFKFTRQNLPQSFHERLEEEAFMLEQVDHPRVPKLIAYRTLRHQAMLVMARAPGTNLEEFSLRQGRLTARLVIGIAAQLADILRALRRESAEGRLVVHGDIKPSNLMFDPLTEQIALIDWGSSVFAQLDAEGQFLSRNVMALMSADLQHTNARMGDVYYIGEEQLNGALSSPRFDEQGAAATLYALATAQSSRFGHETIPATSLGLPIEFARVLDAMLSNDPALRRRAGDYFLQHMPRIARTLISEPVAAPESPLVPVWVRSLEQEIETVIYSSRKAFLRDDHHLDEARDDTLSAINDVQLDRYYKQFMQGMGDLEKAFLVAVGRLGKYPVVGGLAVRWSDAGVEFDTTLSLNEPSLRTAFVAAVNNMITLARAIRRRDGVFKACLFNARRTLHVDRDDASQPFVPDAARAIPYEVSPTPELEDASREHSYFEDGPDPEEFLRLPTVMIEALSRLNAIHHTGMIIFEALPTHLKIHSYYRLLDPAREAEFRACLETLLAAVPQIDGLGVSGYMKMPYKNTRHFAHRTQQVDS
;
A
#
# COMPACT_ATOMS: atom_id res chain seq x y z
N MET A 1 30.63 -15.34 19.57
CA MET A 1 29.44 -15.93 18.94
C MET A 1 28.51 -14.77 18.63
N THR A 2 28.66 -14.22 17.43
CA THR A 2 27.87 -13.12 16.90
C THR A 2 26.75 -13.74 16.06
N GLU A 3 25.52 -13.64 16.56
CA GLU A 3 24.30 -14.01 15.84
C GLU A 3 24.04 -13.07 14.65
N PRO A 4 23.25 -13.50 13.65
CA PRO A 4 23.23 -12.88 12.33
C PRO A 4 22.43 -11.58 12.32
N THR A 5 23.06 -10.53 11.82
CA THR A 5 22.43 -9.26 11.46
C THR A 5 21.65 -9.47 10.15
N GLU A 6 20.36 -9.81 10.24
CA GLU A 6 19.46 -9.73 9.09
C GLU A 6 19.17 -8.26 8.80
N LEU A 7 19.89 -7.70 7.83
CA LEU A 7 19.67 -6.34 7.33
C LEU A 7 18.35 -6.27 6.56
N GLN A 8 17.33 -5.68 7.18
CA GLN A 8 16.06 -5.35 6.52
C GLN A 8 16.17 -3.96 5.89
N GLN A 9 16.21 -3.92 4.56
CA GLN A 9 16.21 -2.67 3.78
C GLN A 9 14.84 -2.42 3.15
N PHE A 10 14.46 -1.15 3.11
CA PHE A 10 13.07 -0.68 3.23
C PHE A 10 12.26 -0.82 1.94
N TYR A 11 11.45 -1.88 1.90
CA TYR A 11 10.38 -2.10 0.94
C TYR A 11 9.13 -1.28 1.32
N ILE A 12 8.41 -0.70 0.35
CA ILE A 12 7.00 -0.31 0.57
C ILE A 12 6.22 -1.62 0.70
N PRO A 13 5.73 -2.04 1.87
CA PRO A 13 5.12 -3.33 2.10
C PRO A 13 3.66 -3.18 1.75
N GLU A 14 3.42 -3.08 0.47
CA GLU A 14 2.16 -3.52 -0.08
C GLU A 14 2.52 -4.84 -0.73
N GLU A 15 2.06 -5.92 -0.10
CA GLU A 15 2.18 -7.33 -0.52
C GLU A 15 3.44 -7.64 -1.33
N GLN A 16 4.49 -8.20 -0.71
CA GLN A 16 5.67 -8.63 -1.47
C GLN A 16 5.25 -9.45 -2.69
N SER A 17 5.56 -8.90 -3.86
CA SER A 17 5.34 -9.57 -5.14
C SER A 17 5.90 -10.99 -5.05
N VAL A 18 5.15 -11.98 -5.57
CA VAL A 18 5.63 -13.37 -5.60
C VAL A 18 6.96 -13.49 -6.34
N TYR A 19 7.24 -12.56 -7.26
CA TYR A 19 8.49 -12.50 -8.03
C TYR A 19 9.68 -11.96 -7.22
N LEU A 20 9.44 -11.44 -6.02
CA LEU A 20 10.48 -11.05 -5.07
C LEU A 20 10.78 -12.11 -4.02
N LEU A 21 9.94 -13.15 -3.91
CA LEU A 21 10.16 -14.28 -3.04
C LEU A 21 11.31 -15.15 -3.57
N SER A 22 12.01 -15.85 -2.68
CA SER A 22 12.98 -16.85 -3.11
C SER A 22 12.29 -17.98 -3.89
N GLN A 23 13.04 -18.70 -4.72
CA GLN A 23 12.47 -19.80 -5.52
C GLN A 23 11.80 -20.88 -4.66
N SER A 24 12.34 -21.14 -3.46
CA SER A 24 11.78 -22.12 -2.52
C SER A 24 10.46 -21.63 -1.92
N GLN A 25 10.38 -20.37 -1.51
CA GLN A 25 9.16 -19.74 -0.97
C GLN A 25 8.05 -19.67 -2.02
N ALA A 26 8.38 -19.27 -3.25
CA ALA A 26 7.41 -19.21 -4.35
C ALA A 26 6.85 -20.61 -4.70
N ARG A 27 7.68 -21.66 -4.65
CA ARG A 27 7.24 -23.04 -4.87
C ARG A 27 6.28 -23.53 -3.78
N GLN A 28 6.64 -23.33 -2.51
CA GLN A 28 5.79 -23.72 -1.38
C GLN A 28 4.41 -23.03 -1.42
N LEU A 29 4.39 -21.74 -1.80
CA LEU A 29 3.17 -20.97 -1.96
C LEU A 29 2.24 -21.57 -3.02
N ARG A 30 2.77 -21.89 -4.21
CA ARG A 30 2.00 -22.49 -5.32
C ARG A 30 1.45 -23.87 -4.95
N GLU A 31 2.28 -24.73 -4.36
CA GLU A 31 1.85 -26.07 -3.90
C GLU A 31 0.75 -25.99 -2.84
N TRP A 32 0.77 -24.97 -1.99
CA TRP A 32 -0.26 -24.76 -0.98
C TRP A 32 -1.58 -24.28 -1.60
N ILE A 33 -1.54 -23.32 -2.54
CA ILE A 33 -2.73 -22.83 -3.26
C ILE A 33 -3.45 -23.98 -3.97
N GLU A 34 -2.72 -24.82 -4.71
CA GLU A 34 -3.31 -25.96 -5.43
C GLU A 34 -3.92 -27.00 -4.49
N ARG A 35 -3.31 -27.24 -3.32
CA ARG A 35 -3.88 -28.12 -2.29
C ARG A 35 -5.22 -27.60 -1.78
N CYS A 36 -5.32 -26.29 -1.48
CA CYS A 36 -6.59 -25.69 -1.03
C CYS A 36 -7.67 -25.75 -2.12
N ARG A 37 -7.32 -25.46 -3.38
CA ARG A 37 -8.25 -25.59 -4.51
C ARG A 37 -8.79 -27.01 -4.64
N HIS A 38 -7.90 -28.01 -4.56
CA HIS A 38 -8.30 -29.41 -4.62
C HIS A 38 -9.18 -29.83 -3.43
N GLN A 39 -8.87 -29.38 -2.22
CA GLN A 39 -9.69 -29.65 -1.04
C GLN A 39 -11.10 -29.08 -1.17
N LEU A 40 -11.22 -27.83 -1.63
CA LEU A 40 -12.52 -27.19 -1.87
C LEU A 40 -13.32 -27.91 -2.97
N ALA A 41 -12.64 -28.38 -4.02
CA ALA A 41 -13.26 -29.20 -5.06
C ALA A 41 -13.80 -30.54 -4.53
N GLN A 42 -13.06 -31.20 -3.63
CA GLN A 42 -13.49 -32.47 -3.03
C GLN A 42 -14.71 -32.33 -2.12
N VAL A 43 -14.90 -31.17 -1.48
CA VAL A 43 -16.08 -30.91 -0.63
C VAL A 43 -17.26 -30.32 -1.40
N GLY A 44 -17.17 -30.24 -2.73
CA GLY A 44 -18.29 -29.92 -3.62
C GLY A 44 -18.34 -28.49 -4.17
N TYR A 45 -17.27 -27.69 -4.01
CA TYR A 45 -17.20 -26.35 -4.60
C TYR A 45 -16.52 -26.39 -5.98
N ARG A 46 -17.04 -25.61 -6.93
CA ARG A 46 -16.48 -25.43 -8.27
C ARG A 46 -15.99 -24.00 -8.47
N GLU A 47 -15.26 -23.79 -9.57
CA GLU A 47 -14.71 -22.47 -9.94
C GLU A 47 -13.87 -21.84 -8.82
N VAL A 48 -13.08 -22.67 -8.14
CA VAL A 48 -12.28 -22.22 -7.00
C VAL A 48 -11.11 -21.37 -7.49
N GLU A 49 -11.11 -20.11 -7.07
CA GLU A 49 -10.09 -19.11 -7.37
C GLU A 49 -9.51 -18.51 -6.08
N LEU A 50 -8.23 -18.16 -6.10
CA LEU A 50 -7.61 -17.38 -5.03
C LEU A 50 -8.01 -15.92 -5.24
N VAL A 51 -8.66 -15.30 -4.26
CA VAL A 51 -9.12 -13.90 -4.34
C VAL A 51 -8.32 -12.95 -3.46
N GLY A 52 -7.49 -13.46 -2.55
CA GLY A 52 -6.63 -12.61 -1.73
C GLY A 52 -5.66 -13.37 -0.85
N LYS A 53 -4.67 -12.66 -0.34
CA LYS A 53 -3.67 -13.15 0.63
C LYS A 53 -3.67 -12.20 1.82
N GLY A 54 -4.02 -12.72 3.00
CA GLY A 54 -4.01 -11.94 4.24
C GLY A 54 -2.79 -12.24 5.12
N ALA A 55 -2.62 -11.46 6.18
CA ALA A 55 -1.56 -11.65 7.18
C ALA A 55 -1.57 -13.06 7.81
N TYR A 56 -2.75 -13.69 7.92
CA TYR A 56 -2.94 -14.97 8.60
C TYR A 56 -3.21 -16.15 7.65
N GLY A 57 -3.28 -15.90 6.34
CA GLY A 57 -3.42 -16.96 5.35
C GLY A 57 -4.03 -16.50 4.03
N PHE A 58 -4.94 -17.28 3.48
CA PHE A 58 -5.39 -17.14 2.09
C PHE A 58 -6.89 -17.13 1.98
N VAL A 59 -7.39 -16.35 1.03
CA VAL A 59 -8.81 -16.17 0.77
C VAL A 59 -9.11 -16.73 -0.61
N PHE A 60 -10.03 -17.68 -0.68
CA PHE A 60 -10.52 -18.26 -1.92
C PHE A 60 -11.98 -17.90 -2.14
N ALA A 61 -12.43 -17.88 -3.38
CA ALA A 61 -13.85 -17.89 -3.73
C ALA A 61 -14.19 -19.20 -4.44
N GLY A 62 -15.45 -19.62 -4.34
CA GLY A 62 -15.95 -20.81 -5.03
C GLY A 62 -17.48 -20.87 -5.02
N ILE A 63 -18.03 -21.69 -5.89
CA ILE A 63 -19.48 -21.83 -6.09
C ILE A 63 -19.91 -23.20 -5.59
N ASP A 64 -20.98 -23.27 -4.78
CA ASP A 64 -21.50 -24.55 -4.31
C ASP A 64 -22.40 -25.27 -5.34
N SER A 65 -22.95 -26.41 -4.94
CA SER A 65 -23.86 -27.19 -5.78
C SER A 65 -25.21 -26.50 -6.07
N ALA A 66 -25.64 -25.56 -5.21
CA ALA A 66 -26.86 -24.79 -5.40
C ALA A 66 -26.64 -23.58 -6.34
N GLY A 67 -25.38 -23.22 -6.60
CA GLY A 67 -25.01 -22.08 -7.42
C GLY A 67 -24.67 -20.83 -6.62
N ASP A 68 -24.67 -20.92 -5.29
CA ASP A 68 -24.33 -19.79 -4.42
C ASP A 68 -22.82 -19.61 -4.35
N SER A 69 -22.39 -18.35 -4.37
CA SER A 69 -20.96 -17.98 -4.30
C SER A 69 -20.54 -17.77 -2.84
N HIS A 70 -19.40 -18.34 -2.48
CA HIS A 70 -18.84 -18.32 -1.13
C HIS A 70 -17.40 -17.85 -1.13
N VAL A 71 -16.96 -17.32 0.03
CA VAL A 71 -15.57 -16.94 0.32
C VAL A 71 -15.05 -17.80 1.46
N PHE A 72 -13.81 -18.28 1.32
CA PHE A 72 -13.13 -19.18 2.25
C PHE A 72 -11.84 -18.54 2.74
N LYS A 73 -11.77 -18.20 4.03
CA LYS A 73 -10.55 -17.71 4.68
C LYS A 73 -9.88 -18.86 5.43
N PHE A 74 -8.65 -19.19 5.05
CA PHE A 74 -7.87 -20.27 5.64
C PHE A 74 -6.70 -19.73 6.46
N THR A 75 -6.41 -20.34 7.60
CA THR A 75 -5.11 -20.15 8.26
C THR A 75 -4.01 -20.98 7.59
N ARG A 76 -2.75 -20.53 7.70
CA ARG A 76 -1.60 -21.38 7.31
C ARG A 76 -1.41 -22.51 8.34
N GLN A 77 -1.01 -23.70 7.89
CA GLN A 77 -0.93 -24.92 8.73
C GLN A 77 0.09 -24.84 9.89
N ASN A 78 1.13 -24.01 9.75
CA ASN A 78 2.22 -23.90 10.73
C ASN A 78 2.09 -22.66 11.64
N LEU A 79 0.90 -22.06 11.74
CA LEU A 79 0.71 -20.89 12.60
C LEU A 79 0.52 -21.33 14.07
N PRO A 80 1.00 -20.53 15.03
CA PRO A 80 0.67 -20.69 16.44
C PRO A 80 -0.84 -20.77 16.69
N GLN A 81 -1.24 -21.48 17.75
CA GLN A 81 -2.65 -21.67 18.15
C GLN A 81 -3.42 -20.34 18.26
N SER A 82 -2.78 -19.27 18.71
CA SER A 82 -3.37 -17.93 18.83
C SER A 82 -3.89 -17.35 17.51
N PHE A 83 -3.40 -17.80 16.36
CA PHE A 83 -3.94 -17.37 15.06
C PHE A 83 -5.19 -18.15 14.65
N HIS A 84 -5.35 -19.38 15.13
CA HIS A 84 -6.60 -20.13 14.96
C HIS A 84 -7.71 -19.52 15.81
N GLU A 85 -7.39 -19.14 17.05
CA GLU A 85 -8.30 -18.42 17.95
C GLU A 85 -8.80 -17.10 17.31
N ARG A 86 -7.93 -16.36 16.61
CA ARG A 86 -8.34 -15.12 15.90
C ARG A 86 -9.36 -15.35 14.78
N LEU A 87 -9.23 -16.43 14.01
CA LEU A 87 -10.19 -16.71 12.94
C LEU A 87 -11.55 -17.19 13.51
N GLU A 88 -11.52 -17.86 14.66
CA GLU A 88 -12.71 -18.20 15.42
C GLU A 88 -13.40 -16.95 15.99
N GLU A 89 -12.62 -16.04 16.59
CA GLU A 89 -13.11 -14.73 17.05
C GLU A 89 -13.73 -13.92 15.91
N GLU A 90 -13.09 -13.90 14.73
CA GLU A 90 -13.64 -13.24 13.53
C GLU A 90 -14.99 -13.85 13.12
N ALA A 91 -15.11 -15.18 13.10
CA ALA A 91 -16.36 -15.86 12.79
C ALA A 91 -17.45 -15.51 13.81
N PHE A 92 -17.10 -15.52 15.09
CA PHE A 92 -18.00 -15.18 16.18
C PHE A 92 -18.48 -13.73 16.09
N MET A 93 -17.59 -12.77 15.82
CA MET A 93 -17.96 -11.36 15.65
C MET A 93 -18.85 -11.13 14.42
N LEU A 94 -18.61 -11.84 13.31
CA LEU A 94 -19.46 -11.78 12.12
C LEU A 94 -20.88 -12.29 12.41
N GLU A 95 -21.02 -13.35 13.22
CA GLU A 95 -22.33 -13.89 13.63
C GLU A 95 -23.19 -12.87 14.37
N GLN A 96 -22.57 -11.88 15.04
CA GLN A 96 -23.26 -10.85 15.81
C GLN A 96 -23.99 -9.80 14.96
N VAL A 97 -23.79 -9.79 13.64
CA VAL A 97 -24.23 -8.72 12.76
C VAL A 97 -25.20 -9.24 11.70
N ASP A 98 -26.47 -8.82 11.81
CA ASP A 98 -27.48 -9.03 10.76
C ASP A 98 -27.74 -7.72 10.00
N HIS A 99 -27.15 -7.62 8.80
CA HIS A 99 -27.30 -6.45 7.96
C HIS A 99 -27.19 -6.84 6.47
N PRO A 100 -28.03 -6.29 5.56
CA PRO A 100 -28.02 -6.66 4.14
C PRO A 100 -26.70 -6.35 3.40
N ARG A 101 -25.86 -5.47 3.96
CA ARG A 101 -24.54 -5.11 3.44
C ARG A 101 -23.39 -5.78 4.19
N VAL A 102 -23.66 -6.83 4.95
CA VAL A 102 -22.65 -7.64 5.62
C VAL A 102 -22.86 -9.08 5.15
N PRO A 103 -21.84 -9.74 4.56
CA PRO A 103 -22.01 -11.10 4.12
C PRO A 103 -22.31 -12.04 5.28
N LYS A 104 -23.26 -12.96 5.07
CA LYS A 104 -23.64 -13.91 6.11
C LYS A 104 -22.52 -14.90 6.38
N LEU A 105 -22.28 -15.18 7.66
CA LEU A 105 -21.52 -16.35 8.09
C LEU A 105 -22.26 -17.62 7.62
N ILE A 106 -21.55 -18.52 6.95
CA ILE A 106 -22.09 -19.81 6.51
C ILE A 106 -21.63 -20.92 7.45
N ALA A 107 -20.33 -20.96 7.77
CA ALA A 107 -19.78 -21.92 8.71
C ALA A 107 -18.37 -21.51 9.16
N TYR A 108 -18.00 -21.91 10.38
CA TYR A 108 -16.61 -22.02 10.81
C TYR A 108 -16.26 -23.51 11.00
N ARG A 109 -15.11 -23.94 10.48
CA ARG A 109 -14.69 -25.35 10.50
C ARG A 109 -13.21 -25.47 10.81
N THR A 110 -12.85 -26.49 11.58
CA THR A 110 -11.45 -26.89 11.81
C THR A 110 -11.20 -28.23 11.13
N LEU A 111 -10.41 -28.23 10.05
CA LEU A 111 -10.07 -29.43 9.28
C LEU A 111 -8.58 -29.75 9.44
N ARG A 112 -8.23 -30.90 10.05
CA ARG A 112 -6.84 -31.38 10.18
C ARG A 112 -5.86 -30.30 10.68
N HIS A 113 -6.24 -29.59 11.76
CA HIS A 113 -5.49 -28.47 12.36
C HIS A 113 -5.42 -27.19 11.52
N GLN A 114 -6.28 -27.04 10.51
CA GLN A 114 -6.42 -25.80 9.74
C GLN A 114 -7.81 -25.22 9.97
N ALA A 115 -7.87 -23.94 10.38
CA ALA A 115 -9.14 -23.25 10.58
C ALA A 115 -9.61 -22.66 9.23
N MET A 116 -10.92 -22.76 8.98
CA MET A 116 -11.57 -22.29 7.77
C MET A 116 -12.86 -21.56 8.14
N LEU A 117 -12.93 -20.28 7.77
CA LEU A 117 -14.14 -19.46 7.84
C LEU A 117 -14.78 -19.43 6.45
N VAL A 118 -16.07 -19.78 6.39
CA VAL A 118 -16.91 -19.76 5.18
C VAL A 118 -17.98 -18.70 5.34
N MET A 119 -18.04 -17.76 4.40
CA MET A 119 -19.04 -16.69 4.36
C MET A 119 -19.62 -16.54 2.95
N ALA A 120 -20.79 -15.93 2.85
CA ALA A 120 -21.36 -15.57 1.55
C ALA A 120 -20.40 -14.62 0.79
N ARG A 121 -20.34 -14.71 -0.54
CA ARG A 121 -19.54 -13.80 -1.35
C ARG A 121 -20.28 -12.49 -1.59
N ALA A 122 -19.69 -11.37 -1.21
CA ALA A 122 -20.15 -10.06 -1.64
C ALA A 122 -19.82 -9.83 -3.14
N PRO A 123 -20.74 -9.24 -3.93
CA PRO A 123 -20.52 -8.99 -5.35
C PRO A 123 -19.50 -7.88 -5.59
N GLY A 124 -18.87 -7.91 -6.77
CA GLY A 124 -18.00 -6.84 -7.27
C GLY A 124 -16.53 -6.95 -6.84
N THR A 125 -15.85 -5.81 -6.76
CA THR A 125 -14.43 -5.67 -6.36
C THR A 125 -14.34 -4.75 -5.15
N ASN A 126 -13.25 -4.79 -4.39
CA ASN A 126 -13.09 -3.84 -3.28
C ASN A 126 -12.94 -2.39 -3.79
N LEU A 127 -13.32 -1.42 -2.95
CA LEU A 127 -13.30 0.00 -3.29
C LEU A 127 -11.87 0.54 -3.51
N GLU A 128 -10.84 -0.12 -2.98
CA GLU A 128 -9.45 0.25 -3.27
C GLU A 128 -9.09 -0.01 -4.73
N GLU A 129 -9.31 -1.23 -5.22
CA GLU A 129 -9.13 -1.62 -6.62
C GLU A 129 -10.01 -0.79 -7.55
N PHE A 130 -11.26 -0.55 -7.16
CA PHE A 130 -12.16 0.30 -7.93
C PHE A 130 -11.63 1.74 -8.03
N SER A 131 -11.16 2.32 -6.92
CA SER A 131 -10.56 3.67 -6.89
C SER A 131 -9.24 3.75 -7.67
N LEU A 132 -8.43 2.68 -7.70
CA LEU A 132 -7.22 2.64 -8.54
C LEU A 132 -7.55 2.69 -10.03
N ARG A 133 -8.68 2.10 -10.45
CA ARG A 133 -9.13 2.14 -11.85
C ARG A 133 -9.79 3.46 -12.23
N GLN A 134 -10.63 4.00 -11.35
CA GLN A 134 -11.41 5.22 -11.63
C GLN A 134 -10.66 6.52 -11.30
N GLY A 135 -9.73 6.48 -10.36
CA GLY A 135 -9.13 7.67 -9.77
C GLY A 135 -10.05 8.27 -8.69
N ARG A 136 -10.32 9.57 -8.80
CA ARG A 136 -11.22 10.30 -7.88
C ARG A 136 -12.64 9.85 -8.14
N LEU A 137 -13.34 9.36 -7.12
CA LEU A 137 -14.75 9.02 -7.28
C LEU A 137 -15.59 10.30 -7.33
N THR A 138 -16.68 10.27 -8.11
CA THR A 138 -17.55 11.43 -8.25
C THR A 138 -18.27 11.73 -6.94
N ALA A 139 -18.66 13.00 -6.75
CA ALA A 139 -19.36 13.42 -5.53
C ALA A 139 -20.65 12.62 -5.28
N ARG A 140 -21.40 12.26 -6.34
CA ARG A 140 -22.59 11.40 -6.25
C ARG A 140 -22.25 10.03 -5.70
N LEU A 141 -21.20 9.41 -6.23
CA LEU A 141 -20.81 8.07 -5.81
C LEU A 141 -20.28 8.07 -4.37
N VAL A 142 -19.44 9.05 -4.01
CA VAL A 142 -18.95 9.22 -2.63
C VAL A 142 -20.11 9.40 -1.65
N ILE A 143 -21.12 10.22 -1.98
CA ILE A 143 -22.30 10.41 -1.14
C ILE A 143 -23.17 9.15 -1.07
N GLY A 144 -23.32 8.41 -2.17
CA GLY A 144 -24.01 7.12 -2.19
C GLY A 144 -23.35 6.08 -1.29
N ILE A 145 -22.01 6.01 -1.32
CA ILE A 145 -21.21 5.15 -0.43
C ILE A 145 -21.35 5.63 1.03
N ALA A 146 -21.25 6.94 1.27
CA ALA A 146 -21.40 7.52 2.60
C ALA A 146 -22.76 7.21 3.25
N ALA A 147 -23.83 7.25 2.47
CA ALA A 147 -25.17 6.89 2.93
C ALA A 147 -25.27 5.43 3.38
N GLN A 148 -24.65 4.51 2.63
CA GLN A 148 -24.62 3.09 2.94
C GLN A 148 -23.71 2.79 4.15
N LEU A 149 -22.56 3.47 4.26
CA LEU A 149 -21.71 3.38 5.45
C LEU A 149 -22.44 3.89 6.69
N ALA A 150 -23.13 5.03 6.62
CA ALA A 150 -23.93 5.53 7.73
C ALA A 150 -25.01 4.54 8.17
N ASP A 151 -25.61 3.79 7.25
CA ASP A 151 -26.57 2.72 7.55
C ASP A 151 -25.92 1.56 8.31
N ILE A 152 -24.77 1.08 7.83
CA ILE A 152 -23.96 0.04 8.50
C ILE A 152 -23.56 0.51 9.92
N LEU A 153 -23.01 1.71 10.05
CA LEU A 153 -22.59 2.25 11.35
C LEU A 153 -23.75 2.38 12.34
N ARG A 154 -24.95 2.76 11.88
CA ARG A 154 -26.15 2.76 12.73
C ARG A 154 -26.54 1.37 13.16
N ALA A 155 -26.35 0.35 12.33
CA ALA A 155 -26.60 -1.04 12.70
C ALA A 155 -25.59 -1.54 13.75
N LEU A 156 -24.29 -1.23 13.59
CA LEU A 156 -23.25 -1.60 14.56
C LEU A 156 -23.40 -0.90 15.92
N ARG A 157 -24.01 0.29 15.93
CA ARG A 157 -24.41 1.03 17.14
C ARG A 157 -25.65 0.49 17.85
N ARG A 158 -26.32 -0.51 17.29
CA ARG A 158 -27.40 -1.20 17.99
C ARG A 158 -26.83 -2.38 18.77
N GLU A 159 -27.54 -2.78 19.80
CA GLU A 159 -27.23 -4.01 20.53
C GLU A 159 -27.25 -5.20 19.57
N SER A 160 -26.18 -5.99 19.57
CA SER A 160 -26.08 -7.25 18.84
C SER A 160 -26.98 -8.33 19.47
N ALA A 161 -26.93 -9.55 18.93
CA ALA A 161 -27.59 -10.71 19.53
C ALA A 161 -27.17 -10.94 21.00
N GLU A 162 -25.91 -10.63 21.35
CA GLU A 162 -25.36 -10.69 22.70
C GLU A 162 -25.65 -9.44 23.56
N GLY A 163 -26.47 -8.50 23.09
CA GLY A 163 -26.82 -7.28 23.83
C GLY A 163 -25.66 -6.27 23.94
N ARG A 164 -24.64 -6.37 23.08
CA ARG A 164 -23.43 -5.53 23.09
C ARG A 164 -23.29 -4.77 21.78
N LEU A 165 -22.65 -3.60 21.82
CA LEU A 165 -22.31 -2.87 20.59
C LEU A 165 -21.10 -3.52 19.92
N VAL A 166 -21.09 -3.59 18.60
CA VAL A 166 -19.96 -4.11 17.82
C VAL A 166 -19.15 -2.95 17.25
N VAL A 167 -17.83 -3.07 17.28
CA VAL A 167 -16.90 -2.15 16.62
C VAL A 167 -16.13 -2.96 15.59
N HIS A 168 -16.21 -2.57 14.31
CA HIS A 168 -15.50 -3.26 13.24
C HIS A 168 -13.98 -3.07 13.36
N GLY A 169 -13.53 -1.83 13.63
CA GLY A 169 -12.16 -1.47 13.93
C GLY A 169 -11.19 -1.38 12.74
N ASP A 170 -11.65 -1.64 11.50
CA ASP A 170 -10.79 -1.59 10.30
C ASP A 170 -11.60 -1.24 9.03
N ILE A 171 -12.44 -0.21 9.12
CA ILE A 171 -13.19 0.28 7.94
C ILE A 171 -12.22 1.03 7.03
N LYS A 172 -11.99 0.47 5.84
CA LYS A 172 -11.11 1.00 4.79
C LYS A 172 -11.58 0.54 3.40
N PRO A 173 -11.14 1.19 2.30
CA PRO A 173 -11.56 0.83 0.94
C PRO A 173 -11.36 -0.65 0.57
N SER A 174 -10.28 -1.30 1.00
CA SER A 174 -10.04 -2.73 0.71
C SER A 174 -11.03 -3.68 1.41
N ASN A 175 -11.66 -3.23 2.50
CA ASN A 175 -12.63 -3.99 3.28
C ASN A 175 -14.09 -3.67 2.88
N LEU A 176 -14.28 -2.91 1.81
CA LEU A 176 -15.60 -2.58 1.26
C LEU A 176 -15.69 -3.09 -0.17
N MET A 177 -16.44 -4.16 -0.37
CA MET A 177 -16.79 -4.65 -1.70
C MET A 177 -17.79 -3.69 -2.34
N PHE A 178 -17.68 -3.49 -3.65
CA PHE A 178 -18.52 -2.58 -4.42
C PHE A 178 -18.92 -3.23 -5.73
N ASP A 179 -20.23 -3.31 -5.94
CA ASP A 179 -20.81 -3.74 -7.21
C ASP A 179 -21.11 -2.51 -8.08
N PRO A 180 -20.37 -2.30 -9.19
CA PRO A 180 -20.59 -1.14 -10.06
C PRO A 180 -21.94 -1.16 -10.81
N LEU A 181 -22.63 -2.31 -10.87
CA LEU A 181 -23.94 -2.41 -11.52
C LEU A 181 -25.07 -1.89 -10.62
N THR A 182 -24.99 -2.20 -9.33
CA THR A 182 -26.04 -1.85 -8.35
C THR A 182 -25.63 -0.68 -7.44
N GLU A 183 -24.36 -0.27 -7.51
CA GLU A 183 -23.70 0.70 -6.64
C GLU A 183 -23.84 0.37 -5.14
N GLN A 184 -24.06 -0.91 -4.80
CA GLN A 184 -24.13 -1.35 -3.41
C GLN A 184 -22.74 -1.67 -2.88
N ILE A 185 -22.51 -1.32 -1.61
CA ILE A 185 -21.32 -1.75 -0.86
C ILE A 185 -21.64 -2.94 0.04
N ALA A 186 -20.62 -3.74 0.36
CA ALA A 186 -20.67 -4.70 1.45
C ALA A 186 -19.38 -4.63 2.30
N LEU A 187 -19.54 -4.59 3.62
CA LEU A 187 -18.44 -4.56 4.58
C LEU A 187 -17.98 -5.99 4.90
N ILE A 188 -16.68 -6.22 4.74
CA ILE A 188 -16.02 -7.51 4.90
C ILE A 188 -14.82 -7.40 5.85
N ASP A 189 -14.23 -8.55 6.19
CA ASP A 189 -13.05 -8.70 7.05
C ASP A 189 -13.22 -8.23 8.50
N TRP A 190 -13.70 -9.15 9.33
CA TRP A 190 -14.07 -8.89 10.73
C TRP A 190 -12.92 -9.22 11.70
N GLY A 191 -11.70 -9.43 11.18
CA GLY A 191 -10.54 -9.88 11.96
C GLY A 191 -10.01 -8.87 12.99
N SER A 192 -10.45 -7.61 12.94
CA SER A 192 -10.16 -6.57 13.94
C SER A 192 -11.37 -6.19 14.78
N SER A 193 -12.49 -6.90 14.61
CA SER A 193 -13.75 -6.55 15.26
C SER A 193 -13.78 -7.02 16.70
N VAL A 194 -14.36 -6.19 17.56
CA VAL A 194 -14.53 -6.47 18.99
C VAL A 194 -15.85 -5.90 19.47
N PHE A 195 -16.30 -6.31 20.65
CA PHE A 195 -17.37 -5.59 21.32
C PHE A 195 -16.86 -4.27 21.88
N ALA A 196 -17.67 -3.22 21.77
CA ALA A 196 -17.35 -1.92 22.33
C ALA A 196 -17.21 -2.02 23.86
N GLN A 197 -16.24 -1.28 24.39
CA GLN A 197 -16.01 -1.12 25.82
C GLN A 197 -16.66 0.17 26.33
N LEU A 198 -16.73 1.18 25.46
CA LEU A 198 -17.38 2.46 25.69
C LEU A 198 -18.54 2.67 24.71
N ASP A 199 -19.56 3.41 25.13
CA ASP A 199 -20.59 3.93 24.21
C ASP A 199 -20.07 5.11 23.37
N ALA A 200 -20.97 5.77 22.64
CA ALA A 200 -20.65 6.90 21.79
C ALA A 200 -20.35 8.19 22.57
N GLU A 201 -20.76 8.25 23.84
CA GLU A 201 -20.58 9.35 24.78
C GLU A 201 -19.30 9.18 25.64
N GLY A 202 -18.68 7.99 25.59
CA GLY A 202 -17.47 7.63 26.33
C GLY A 202 -17.75 7.02 27.70
N GLN A 203 -18.96 6.55 27.95
CA GLN A 203 -19.32 5.85 29.18
C GLN A 203 -19.06 4.35 29.04
N PHE A 204 -18.67 3.70 30.13
CA PHE A 204 -18.46 2.26 30.16
C PHE A 204 -19.78 1.50 29.94
N LEU A 205 -19.78 0.59 28.96
CA LEU A 205 -20.93 -0.28 28.69
C LEU A 205 -21.05 -1.42 29.72
N SER A 206 -19.93 -1.87 30.28
CA SER A 206 -19.93 -2.89 31.33
C SER A 206 -20.28 -2.30 32.69
N ARG A 207 -21.37 -2.78 33.30
CA ARG A 207 -21.83 -2.36 34.64
C ARG A 207 -21.13 -3.10 35.79
N ASN A 208 -20.40 -4.18 35.51
CA ASN A 208 -19.75 -5.02 36.52
C ASN A 208 -18.25 -4.71 36.62
N VAL A 209 -17.82 -4.26 37.80
CA VAL A 209 -16.41 -3.94 38.12
C VAL A 209 -15.49 -5.16 37.93
N MET A 210 -15.97 -6.39 38.17
CA MET A 210 -15.19 -7.61 37.90
C MET A 210 -15.03 -7.92 36.40
N ALA A 211 -16.04 -7.61 35.56
CA ALA A 211 -15.93 -7.79 34.11
C ALA A 211 -14.95 -6.77 33.50
N LEU A 212 -14.90 -5.55 34.06
CA LEU A 212 -13.87 -4.55 33.79
C LEU A 212 -12.46 -4.96 34.26
N MET A 213 -12.28 -6.06 35.00
CA MET A 213 -10.96 -6.59 35.39
C MET A 213 -10.67 -7.96 34.76
N SER A 214 -11.56 -8.44 33.88
CA SER A 214 -11.51 -9.77 33.24
C SER A 214 -10.90 -9.71 31.83
N ALA A 215 -10.78 -10.88 31.18
CA ALA A 215 -10.23 -11.05 29.84
C ALA A 215 -10.89 -10.17 28.75
N ASP A 216 -12.11 -9.67 28.94
CA ASP A 216 -12.77 -8.68 28.05
C ASP A 216 -11.96 -7.37 27.90
N LEU A 217 -11.09 -6.99 28.85
CA LEU A 217 -10.15 -5.89 28.67
C LEU A 217 -8.96 -6.23 27.76
N GLN A 218 -8.64 -7.52 27.61
CA GLN A 218 -7.55 -8.01 26.76
C GLN A 218 -8.00 -8.19 25.30
N HIS A 219 -9.30 -8.40 25.05
CA HIS A 219 -9.91 -8.41 23.70
C HIS A 219 -10.31 -6.99 23.26
N THR A 220 -9.31 -6.14 23.02
CA THR A 220 -9.48 -4.79 22.49
C THR A 220 -8.87 -4.67 21.10
N ASN A 221 -9.53 -3.93 20.21
CA ASN A 221 -8.97 -3.53 18.92
C ASN A 221 -7.99 -2.35 19.04
N ALA A 222 -7.58 -1.97 20.25
CA ALA A 222 -6.48 -1.07 20.52
C ALA A 222 -5.25 -1.46 19.68
N ARG A 223 -4.79 -0.53 18.84
CA ARG A 223 -3.65 -0.72 17.92
C ARG A 223 -3.85 -1.83 16.86
N MET A 224 -5.06 -2.36 16.73
CA MET A 224 -5.48 -3.19 15.59
C MET A 224 -6.09 -2.30 14.51
N GLY A 225 -6.14 -2.79 13.27
CA GLY A 225 -6.54 -2.02 12.10
C GLY A 225 -5.38 -1.30 11.40
N ASP A 226 -5.71 -0.74 10.24
CA ASP A 226 -4.80 -0.13 9.28
C ASP A 226 -4.46 1.31 9.65
N VAL A 227 -3.18 1.57 9.89
CA VAL A 227 -2.67 2.87 10.36
C VAL A 227 -3.01 4.05 9.46
N TYR A 228 -3.31 3.79 8.19
CA TYR A 228 -3.68 4.81 7.21
C TYR A 228 -5.14 5.27 7.32
N TYR A 229 -5.98 4.53 8.06
CA TYR A 229 -7.42 4.76 8.15
C TYR A 229 -7.93 4.91 9.58
N ILE A 230 -7.30 4.25 10.56
CA ILE A 230 -7.73 4.34 11.96
C ILE A 230 -7.38 5.70 12.59
N GLY A 231 -8.19 6.10 13.58
CA GLY A 231 -8.03 7.35 14.32
C GLY A 231 -6.97 7.28 15.43
N GLU A 232 -6.57 8.44 15.96
CA GLU A 232 -5.51 8.55 16.98
C GLU A 232 -5.84 7.78 18.28
N GLU A 233 -7.10 7.78 18.71
CA GLU A 233 -7.52 7.07 19.93
C GLU A 233 -7.25 5.56 19.80
N GLN A 234 -7.61 4.97 18.66
CA GLN A 234 -7.34 3.56 18.37
C GLN A 234 -5.85 3.27 18.22
N LEU A 235 -5.10 4.15 17.54
CA LEU A 235 -3.63 4.06 17.39
C LEU A 235 -2.89 4.10 18.72
N ASN A 236 -3.35 4.93 19.65
CA ASN A 236 -2.74 5.09 20.97
C ASN A 236 -3.16 3.99 21.95
N GLY A 237 -4.17 3.20 21.58
CA GLY A 237 -4.66 2.07 22.35
C GLY A 237 -5.71 2.45 23.40
N ALA A 238 -6.56 3.43 23.09
CA ALA A 238 -7.75 3.72 23.86
C ALA A 238 -8.74 2.54 23.85
N LEU A 239 -9.69 2.57 24.78
CA LEU A 239 -10.76 1.57 24.86
C LEU A 239 -11.65 1.61 23.62
N SER A 240 -12.12 0.44 23.18
CA SER A 240 -12.92 0.32 21.97
C SER A 240 -14.25 1.07 22.09
N SER A 241 -14.57 1.87 21.08
CA SER A 241 -15.79 2.69 21.00
C SER A 241 -16.34 2.68 19.57
N PRO A 242 -17.67 2.81 19.36
CA PRO A 242 -18.25 3.01 18.02
C PRO A 242 -17.75 4.26 17.29
N ARG A 243 -17.02 5.15 17.97
CA ARG A 243 -16.33 6.30 17.37
C ARG A 243 -15.13 5.90 16.50
N PHE A 244 -14.53 4.73 16.72
CA PHE A 244 -13.43 4.23 15.90
C PHE A 244 -13.88 3.99 14.45
N ASP A 245 -15.04 3.36 14.28
CA ASP A 245 -15.62 3.09 12.96
C ASP A 245 -16.04 4.37 12.23
N GLU A 246 -16.44 5.43 12.94
CA GLU A 246 -16.68 6.76 12.34
C GLU A 246 -15.40 7.36 11.74
N GLN A 247 -14.26 7.19 12.41
CA GLN A 247 -12.96 7.63 11.90
C GLN A 247 -12.55 6.83 10.66
N GLY A 248 -12.69 5.49 10.70
CA GLY A 248 -12.43 4.65 9.53
C GLY A 248 -13.34 5.00 8.34
N ALA A 249 -14.62 5.29 8.58
CA ALA A 249 -15.54 5.73 7.54
C ALA A 249 -15.15 7.10 6.95
N ALA A 250 -14.78 8.08 7.79
CA ALA A 250 -14.30 9.38 7.31
C ALA A 250 -13.02 9.25 6.49
N ALA A 251 -12.03 8.49 6.99
CA ALA A 251 -10.80 8.19 6.29
C ALA A 251 -11.04 7.53 4.92
N THR A 252 -11.95 6.55 4.88
CA THR A 252 -12.37 5.85 3.66
C THR A 252 -12.98 6.81 2.65
N LEU A 253 -13.98 7.61 3.07
CA LEU A 253 -14.67 8.54 2.18
C LEU A 253 -13.72 9.60 1.62
N TYR A 254 -12.81 10.10 2.46
CA TYR A 254 -11.76 11.02 2.04
C TYR A 254 -10.80 10.38 1.04
N ALA A 255 -10.30 9.18 1.30
CA ALA A 255 -9.40 8.46 0.40
C ALA A 255 -10.04 8.24 -0.99
N LEU A 256 -11.32 7.89 -1.04
CA LEU A 256 -12.08 7.71 -2.29
C LEU A 256 -12.31 9.03 -3.06
N ALA A 257 -12.64 10.10 -2.34
CA ALA A 257 -12.86 11.43 -2.95
C ALA A 257 -11.55 12.06 -3.46
N THR A 258 -10.44 11.78 -2.78
CA THR A 258 -9.11 12.30 -3.16
C THR A 258 -8.38 11.42 -4.15
N ALA A 259 -8.72 10.12 -4.28
CA ALA A 259 -7.88 9.11 -4.91
C ALA A 259 -6.53 8.91 -4.19
N GLN A 260 -6.56 8.90 -2.86
CA GLN A 260 -5.45 8.58 -1.97
C GLN A 260 -5.62 7.18 -1.37
N SER A 261 -4.57 6.67 -0.72
CA SER A 261 -4.61 5.42 0.06
C SER A 261 -4.53 5.67 1.59
N SER A 262 -4.88 6.87 2.06
CA SER A 262 -4.93 7.19 3.49
C SER A 262 -5.78 8.43 3.78
N ARG A 263 -6.03 8.69 5.08
CA ARG A 263 -6.60 9.95 5.58
C ARG A 263 -5.62 11.14 5.65
N PHE A 264 -4.33 10.87 5.51
CA PHE A 264 -3.30 11.87 5.74
C PHE A 264 -3.30 12.96 4.67
N GLY A 265 -2.83 14.15 5.02
CA GLY A 265 -2.78 15.30 4.14
C GLY A 265 -4.12 16.01 3.92
N HIS A 266 -5.15 15.71 4.72
CA HIS A 266 -6.47 16.34 4.61
C HIS A 266 -6.43 17.86 4.89
N GLU A 267 -5.44 18.37 5.62
CA GLU A 267 -5.28 19.82 5.81
C GLU A 267 -4.73 20.48 4.53
N THR A 268 -3.97 19.75 3.72
CA THR A 268 -3.45 20.23 2.44
C THR A 268 -4.47 20.09 1.32
N ILE A 269 -5.18 18.97 1.26
CA ILE A 269 -6.23 18.70 0.28
C ILE A 269 -7.54 18.53 1.04
N PRO A 270 -8.17 19.61 1.54
CA PRO A 270 -9.39 19.48 2.33
C PRO A 270 -10.54 18.95 1.48
N ALA A 271 -11.50 18.28 2.11
CA ALA A 271 -12.68 17.74 1.44
C ALA A 271 -13.48 18.84 0.71
N THR A 272 -13.42 20.07 1.23
CA THR A 272 -13.97 21.29 0.63
C THR A 272 -13.32 21.70 -0.70
N SER A 273 -12.17 21.14 -1.06
CA SER A 273 -11.48 21.34 -2.35
C SER A 273 -11.77 20.24 -3.39
N LEU A 274 -12.63 19.27 -3.07
CA LEU A 274 -12.86 18.05 -3.87
C LEU A 274 -14.13 18.08 -4.72
N GLY A 275 -14.80 19.23 -4.84
CA GLY A 275 -16.07 19.35 -5.56
C GLY A 275 -17.24 18.60 -4.90
N LEU A 276 -17.09 18.25 -3.62
CA LEU A 276 -18.16 17.65 -2.81
C LEU A 276 -19.18 18.73 -2.41
N PRO A 277 -20.48 18.39 -2.25
CA PRO A 277 -21.45 19.31 -1.66
C PRO A 277 -20.93 19.90 -0.35
N ILE A 278 -20.94 21.23 -0.25
CA ILE A 278 -20.22 21.96 0.80
C ILE A 278 -20.60 21.52 2.22
N GLU A 279 -21.86 21.14 2.44
CA GLU A 279 -22.30 20.59 3.72
C GLU A 279 -21.58 19.28 4.05
N PHE A 280 -21.59 18.32 3.11
CA PHE A 280 -20.94 17.03 3.28
C PHE A 280 -19.42 17.19 3.40
N ALA A 281 -18.82 18.05 2.58
CA ALA A 281 -17.40 18.35 2.62
C ALA A 281 -16.95 18.86 4.01
N ARG A 282 -17.69 19.81 4.59
CA ARG A 282 -17.40 20.34 5.93
C ARG A 282 -17.59 19.31 7.03
N VAL A 283 -18.58 18.43 6.90
CA VAL A 283 -18.78 17.31 7.83
C VAL A 283 -17.59 16.35 7.77
N LEU A 284 -17.13 16.01 6.56
CA LEU A 284 -15.99 15.13 6.36
C LEU A 284 -14.69 15.73 6.93
N ASP A 285 -14.41 17.00 6.62
CA ASP A 285 -13.26 17.73 7.21
C ASP A 285 -13.35 17.76 8.75
N ALA A 286 -14.54 17.99 9.30
CA ALA A 286 -14.75 18.02 10.75
C ALA A 286 -14.62 16.64 11.41
N MET A 287 -15.00 15.55 10.72
CA MET A 287 -14.79 14.18 11.19
C MET A 287 -13.31 13.80 11.22
N LEU A 288 -12.49 14.35 10.33
CA LEU A 288 -11.03 14.14 10.28
C LEU A 288 -10.24 15.10 11.18
N SER A 289 -10.89 16.11 11.76
CA SER A 289 -10.24 17.15 12.58
C SER A 289 -9.40 16.58 13.72
N ASN A 290 -8.30 17.25 14.07
CA ASN A 290 -7.50 16.91 15.26
C ASN A 290 -8.24 17.23 16.59
N ASP A 291 -9.30 18.04 16.58
CA ASP A 291 -10.13 18.34 17.76
C ASP A 291 -11.16 17.22 18.04
N PRO A 292 -11.03 16.46 19.15
CA PRO A 292 -11.95 15.36 19.48
C PRO A 292 -13.40 15.81 19.70
N ALA A 293 -13.64 17.03 20.17
CA ALA A 293 -14.99 17.54 20.40
C ALA A 293 -15.68 17.90 19.08
N LEU A 294 -14.93 18.47 18.12
CA LEU A 294 -15.44 18.70 16.76
C LEU A 294 -15.70 17.38 16.04
N ARG A 295 -14.79 16.40 16.11
CA ARG A 295 -14.96 15.08 15.50
C ARG A 295 -16.24 14.38 15.95
N ARG A 296 -16.49 14.32 17.27
CA ARG A 296 -17.69 13.69 17.82
C ARG A 296 -18.99 14.33 17.31
N ARG A 297 -19.06 15.67 17.37
CA ARG A 297 -20.22 16.41 16.84
C ARG A 297 -20.43 16.16 15.35
N ALA A 298 -19.35 16.09 14.57
CA ALA A 298 -19.42 15.81 13.14
C ALA A 298 -19.87 14.37 12.85
N GLY A 299 -19.41 13.38 13.62
CA GLY A 299 -19.87 12.00 13.53
C GLY A 299 -21.37 11.86 13.84
N ASP A 300 -21.84 12.54 14.89
CA ASP A 300 -23.27 12.59 15.22
C ASP A 300 -24.09 13.25 14.10
N TYR A 301 -23.60 14.38 13.60
CA TYR A 301 -24.23 15.09 12.48
C TYR A 301 -24.30 14.21 11.22
N PHE A 302 -23.21 13.51 10.89
CA PHE A 302 -23.12 12.57 9.78
C PHE A 302 -24.19 11.49 9.92
N LEU A 303 -24.22 10.76 11.04
CA LEU A 303 -25.19 9.69 11.25
C LEU A 303 -26.64 10.19 11.31
N GLN A 304 -26.90 11.39 11.83
CA GLN A 304 -28.25 11.94 11.88
C GLN A 304 -28.75 12.44 10.52
N HIS A 305 -27.89 13.11 9.75
CA HIS A 305 -28.30 13.88 8.57
C HIS A 305 -27.97 13.21 7.23
N MET A 306 -27.16 12.13 7.20
CA MET A 306 -26.82 11.45 5.94
C MET A 306 -28.03 11.02 5.09
N PRO A 307 -29.18 10.56 5.63
CA PRO A 307 -30.34 10.21 4.81
C PRO A 307 -30.93 11.41 4.05
N ARG A 308 -30.77 12.62 4.60
CA ARG A 308 -31.14 13.87 3.93
C ARG A 308 -30.08 14.29 2.93
N ILE A 309 -28.81 14.28 3.31
CA ILE A 309 -27.68 14.65 2.44
C ILE A 309 -27.67 13.78 1.18
N ALA A 310 -27.95 12.48 1.31
CA ALA A 310 -28.03 11.53 0.19
C ALA A 310 -29.10 11.84 -0.85
N ARG A 311 -30.09 12.69 -0.52
CA ARG A 311 -31.15 13.14 -1.44
C ARG A 311 -30.81 14.47 -2.11
N THR A 312 -29.63 15.03 -1.85
CA THR A 312 -29.18 16.27 -2.50
C THR A 312 -29.02 16.00 -4.00
N LEU A 313 -29.62 16.86 -4.83
CA LEU A 313 -29.41 16.80 -6.26
C LEU A 313 -27.98 17.28 -6.57
N ILE A 314 -27.11 16.36 -6.98
CA ILE A 314 -25.74 16.66 -7.34
C ILE A 314 -25.72 16.79 -8.86
N SER A 315 -25.48 18.01 -9.35
CA SER A 315 -25.15 18.21 -10.75
C SER A 315 -23.70 17.75 -10.94
N GLU A 316 -23.49 16.70 -11.73
CA GLU A 316 -22.15 16.26 -12.12
C GLU A 316 -21.79 16.93 -13.45
N PRO A 317 -21.12 18.10 -13.47
CA PRO A 317 -20.50 18.56 -14.70
C PRO A 317 -19.50 17.49 -15.14
N VAL A 318 -19.39 17.26 -16.45
CA VAL A 318 -18.33 16.41 -16.99
C VAL A 318 -17.00 17.07 -16.61
N ALA A 319 -16.32 16.50 -15.61
CA ALA A 319 -15.05 17.02 -15.15
C ALA A 319 -14.06 16.93 -16.31
N ALA A 320 -13.43 18.06 -16.64
CA ALA A 320 -12.36 18.06 -17.61
C ALA A 320 -11.24 17.14 -17.07
N PRO A 321 -10.65 16.28 -17.91
CA PRO A 321 -9.58 15.40 -17.48
C PRO A 321 -8.43 16.25 -16.91
N GLU A 322 -7.94 15.87 -15.73
CA GLU A 322 -6.82 16.56 -15.10
C GLU A 322 -5.60 16.56 -16.02
N SER A 323 -4.93 17.71 -16.12
CA SER A 323 -3.63 17.80 -16.80
C SER A 323 -2.52 17.34 -15.86
N PRO A 324 -1.57 16.51 -16.33
CA PRO A 324 -0.49 16.04 -15.49
C PRO A 324 0.47 17.18 -15.17
N LEU A 325 0.81 17.33 -13.87
CA LEU A 325 1.74 18.36 -13.40
C LEU A 325 3.20 18.07 -13.78
N VAL A 326 3.56 16.80 -13.94
CA VAL A 326 4.86 16.32 -14.44
C VAL A 326 4.65 15.39 -15.64
N PRO A 327 5.66 15.16 -16.49
CA PRO A 327 5.53 14.24 -17.61
C PRO A 327 5.10 12.82 -17.19
N VAL A 328 4.03 12.33 -17.80
CA VAL A 328 3.55 10.95 -17.67
C VAL A 328 3.45 10.37 -19.08
N TRP A 329 4.19 9.29 -19.31
CA TRP A 329 4.21 8.58 -20.58
C TRP A 329 3.28 7.38 -20.46
N VAL A 330 2.50 7.13 -21.50
CA VAL A 330 1.63 5.96 -21.59
C VAL A 330 2.13 5.08 -22.71
N ARG A 331 2.30 3.80 -22.42
CA ARG A 331 2.74 2.76 -23.34
C ARG A 331 1.82 1.56 -23.21
N SER A 332 1.82 0.74 -24.24
CA SER A 332 1.19 -0.58 -24.23
C SER A 332 2.29 -1.56 -24.59
N LEU A 333 3.09 -1.96 -23.60
CA LEU A 333 4.01 -3.08 -23.73
C LEU A 333 3.18 -4.37 -23.79
N GLU A 334 3.61 -5.33 -24.58
CA GLU A 334 2.95 -6.64 -24.73
C GLU A 334 2.99 -7.50 -23.44
N GLN A 335 3.77 -7.07 -22.42
CA GLN A 335 3.99 -7.81 -21.19
C GLN A 335 3.36 -7.10 -19.99
N GLU A 336 2.72 -7.89 -19.12
CA GLU A 336 2.23 -7.43 -17.82
C GLU A 336 3.38 -6.91 -16.93
N ILE A 337 3.15 -5.76 -16.30
CA ILE A 337 4.07 -5.15 -15.33
C ILE A 337 3.53 -5.35 -13.93
N GLU A 338 4.38 -5.85 -13.04
CA GLU A 338 4.12 -5.83 -11.59
C GLU A 338 5.12 -4.87 -10.94
N THR A 339 4.63 -3.70 -10.56
CA THR A 339 5.49 -2.61 -10.10
C THR A 339 5.91 -2.82 -8.66
N VAL A 340 7.19 -2.60 -8.41
CA VAL A 340 7.76 -2.51 -7.06
C VAL A 340 8.47 -1.18 -6.92
N ILE A 341 8.34 -0.58 -5.74
CA ILE A 341 8.99 0.70 -5.42
C ILE A 341 10.14 0.48 -4.44
N TYR A 342 11.31 0.99 -4.82
CA TYR A 342 12.44 1.22 -3.92
C TYR A 342 12.55 2.71 -3.62
N SER A 343 12.76 3.14 -2.36
CA SER A 343 12.79 4.57 -2.02
C SER A 343 13.71 4.89 -0.85
N SER A 344 14.33 6.08 -0.86
CA SER A 344 15.30 6.57 0.15
C SER A 344 14.62 7.09 1.42
N ARG A 345 13.96 6.21 2.19
CA ARG A 345 13.04 6.58 3.29
C ARG A 345 13.74 7.03 4.56
N LYS A 346 14.89 6.46 4.93
CA LYS A 346 15.63 6.80 6.16
C LYS A 346 16.34 8.15 6.04
N ALA A 347 16.95 8.46 4.89
CA ALA A 347 17.58 9.73 4.56
C ALA A 347 16.54 10.86 4.58
N PHE A 348 15.35 10.60 4.02
CA PHE A 348 14.22 11.53 4.13
C PHE A 348 13.78 11.76 5.58
N LEU A 349 14.00 10.85 6.52
CA LEU A 349 13.48 10.98 7.90
C LEU A 349 14.51 11.46 8.93
N ARG A 350 15.82 11.40 8.64
CA ARG A 350 16.89 11.74 9.61
C ARG A 350 17.07 13.24 9.89
N ASP A 351 16.54 14.12 9.06
CA ASP A 351 16.71 15.57 9.25
C ASP A 351 15.73 16.20 10.26
N ASP A 352 14.73 15.44 10.73
CA ASP A 352 13.90 15.84 11.89
C ASP A 352 14.46 15.18 13.16
N HIS A 353 14.98 16.01 14.08
CA HIS A 353 15.75 15.63 15.26
C HIS A 353 15.16 14.51 16.16
N HIS A 354 16.09 13.71 16.73
CA HIS A 354 15.96 12.77 17.88
C HIS A 354 15.32 11.38 17.65
N LEU A 355 16.03 10.49 16.95
CA LEU A 355 15.83 9.05 17.11
C LEU A 355 17.09 8.42 17.72
N ASP A 356 17.00 8.08 19.01
CA ASP A 356 18.07 7.44 19.79
C ASP A 356 18.59 6.16 19.11
N GLU A 357 19.92 6.03 19.07
CA GLU A 357 20.70 4.92 18.49
C GLU A 357 20.52 3.56 19.21
N ALA A 358 19.67 3.48 20.24
CA ALA A 358 19.58 2.32 21.15
C ALA A 358 18.51 1.27 20.77
N ARG A 359 17.94 1.30 19.56
CA ARG A 359 16.79 0.43 19.17
C ARG A 359 17.12 -0.62 18.09
N ASP A 360 18.40 -0.97 17.92
CA ASP A 360 18.90 -1.73 16.76
C ASP A 360 18.95 -3.26 16.94
N ASP A 361 18.62 -3.81 18.12
CA ASP A 361 19.07 -5.16 18.51
C ASP A 361 17.99 -6.25 18.62
N THR A 362 16.88 -6.21 17.85
CA THR A 362 15.90 -7.32 17.90
C THR A 362 15.07 -7.52 16.63
N LEU A 363 15.69 -7.71 15.46
CA LEU A 363 14.96 -7.85 14.18
C LEU A 363 15.51 -8.94 13.25
N SER A 364 15.81 -10.14 13.77
CA SER A 364 16.38 -11.26 12.99
C SER A 364 15.44 -12.45 12.71
N ALA A 365 14.12 -12.28 12.86
CA ALA A 365 13.13 -13.30 12.45
C ALA A 365 11.70 -12.72 12.35
N ILE A 366 11.40 -11.97 11.30
CA ILE A 366 10.11 -11.27 11.19
C ILE A 366 9.12 -12.05 10.31
N ASN A 367 8.07 -12.57 10.94
CA ASN A 367 6.82 -12.96 10.27
C ASN A 367 6.00 -11.71 9.89
N ASP A 368 5.10 -11.82 8.89
CA ASP A 368 4.18 -10.77 8.39
C ASP A 368 3.51 -9.91 9.50
N VAL A 369 3.32 -10.47 10.70
CA VAL A 369 2.68 -9.84 11.88
C VAL A 369 3.62 -8.90 12.65
N GLN A 370 4.93 -9.15 12.64
CA GLN A 370 5.91 -8.27 13.28
C GLN A 370 6.28 -7.06 12.41
N LEU A 371 6.08 -7.16 11.08
CA LEU A 371 6.26 -6.06 10.13
C LEU A 371 5.24 -4.93 10.34
N ASP A 372 3.97 -5.27 10.64
CA ASP A 372 2.92 -4.30 10.96
C ASP A 372 3.22 -3.53 12.25
N ARG A 373 3.78 -4.21 13.27
CA ARG A 373 4.24 -3.57 14.52
C ARG A 373 5.42 -2.64 14.29
N TYR A 374 6.35 -3.01 13.39
CA TYR A 374 7.46 -2.17 12.99
C TYR A 374 7.00 -0.93 12.20
N TYR A 375 6.08 -1.09 11.24
CA TYR A 375 5.46 0.02 10.52
C TYR A 375 4.72 0.99 11.45
N LYS A 376 3.98 0.46 12.41
CA LYS A 376 3.33 1.25 13.47
C LYS A 376 4.33 2.06 14.28
N GLN A 377 5.48 1.49 14.63
CA GLN A 377 6.57 2.21 15.33
C GLN A 377 7.32 3.19 14.42
N PHE A 378 7.43 2.91 13.12
CA PHE A 378 8.08 3.77 12.13
C PHE A 378 7.25 5.03 11.81
N MET A 379 5.92 4.90 11.82
CA MET A 379 4.99 6.03 11.66
C MET A 379 4.88 6.89 12.93
N GLN A 380 5.34 6.39 14.09
CA GLN A 380 5.40 7.15 15.34
C GLN A 380 6.57 8.13 15.31
N GLY A 381 6.27 9.42 15.24
CA GLY A 381 7.26 10.51 15.16
C GLY A 381 7.29 11.25 13.82
N MET A 382 6.71 10.67 12.76
CA MET A 382 6.61 11.31 11.45
C MET A 382 5.41 12.27 11.37
N GLY A 383 5.61 13.44 10.76
CA GLY A 383 4.55 14.42 10.47
C GLY A 383 3.47 13.88 9.52
N ASP A 384 2.27 14.45 9.59
CA ASP A 384 1.12 14.01 8.78
C ASP A 384 1.37 14.15 7.27
N LEU A 385 2.08 15.20 6.85
CA LEU A 385 2.37 15.49 5.46
C LEU A 385 3.41 14.53 4.87
N GLU A 386 4.45 14.20 5.63
CA GLU A 386 5.44 13.19 5.26
C GLU A 386 4.78 11.82 5.08
N LYS A 387 3.88 11.45 6.01
CA LYS A 387 3.07 10.23 5.90
C LYS A 387 2.23 10.23 4.63
N ALA A 388 1.50 11.33 4.38
CA ALA A 388 0.66 11.48 3.20
C ALA A 388 1.47 11.34 1.91
N PHE A 389 2.64 11.99 1.84
CA PHE A 389 3.52 11.92 0.68
C PHE A 389 4.04 10.52 0.43
N LEU A 390 4.52 9.82 1.47
CA LEU A 390 5.01 8.45 1.33
C LEU A 390 3.91 7.47 0.91
N VAL A 391 2.69 7.64 1.41
CA VAL A 391 1.52 6.86 0.97
C VAL A 391 1.18 7.16 -0.49
N ALA A 392 1.22 8.43 -0.90
CA ALA A 392 0.96 8.82 -2.28
C ALA A 392 2.00 8.23 -3.25
N VAL A 393 3.28 8.18 -2.86
CA VAL A 393 4.33 7.47 -3.61
C VAL A 393 4.02 5.97 -3.65
N GLY A 394 3.67 5.35 -2.52
CA GLY A 394 3.28 3.94 -2.44
C GLY A 394 2.15 3.57 -3.39
N ARG A 395 1.12 4.42 -3.45
CA ARG A 395 -0.03 4.26 -4.36
C ARG A 395 0.37 4.21 -5.83
N LEU A 396 1.46 4.88 -6.24
CA LEU A 396 1.96 4.77 -7.63
C LEU A 396 2.40 3.33 -7.96
N GLY A 397 2.85 2.58 -6.97
CA GLY A 397 3.29 1.18 -7.10
C GLY A 397 2.14 0.22 -7.36
N LYS A 398 0.88 0.64 -7.13
CA LYS A 398 -0.30 -0.15 -7.46
C LYS A 398 -0.70 -0.07 -8.94
N TYR A 399 -0.03 0.79 -9.72
CA TYR A 399 -0.22 0.88 -11.17
C TYR A 399 0.88 0.10 -11.89
N PRO A 400 0.63 -0.41 -13.11
CA PRO A 400 1.65 -1.05 -13.94
C PRO A 400 2.58 0.03 -14.54
N VAL A 401 3.52 0.54 -13.76
CA VAL A 401 4.39 1.68 -14.10
C VAL A 401 5.85 1.32 -13.86
N VAL A 402 6.72 1.79 -14.75
CA VAL A 402 8.17 1.75 -14.57
C VAL A 402 8.75 3.13 -14.69
N GLY A 403 9.80 3.42 -13.94
CA GLY A 403 10.24 4.80 -13.85
C GLY A 403 11.05 5.17 -12.62
N GLY A 404 11.35 6.46 -12.53
CA GLY A 404 12.04 7.06 -11.40
C GLY A 404 11.39 8.37 -10.98
N LEU A 405 11.62 8.73 -9.72
CA LEU A 405 11.19 9.96 -9.09
C LEU A 405 12.35 10.48 -8.24
N ALA A 406 12.74 11.72 -8.43
CA ALA A 406 13.59 12.45 -7.50
C ALA A 406 12.92 13.77 -7.15
N VAL A 407 12.84 14.06 -5.86
CA VAL A 407 12.24 15.26 -5.29
C VAL A 407 13.29 15.97 -4.47
N ARG A 408 13.46 17.28 -4.70
CA ARG A 408 14.36 18.14 -3.93
C ARG A 408 13.57 19.30 -3.35
N TRP A 409 13.67 19.49 -2.03
CA TRP A 409 13.07 20.60 -1.31
C TRP A 409 14.14 21.66 -1.02
N SER A 410 13.74 22.92 -1.19
CA SER A 410 14.54 24.11 -0.88
C SER A 410 13.64 25.21 -0.36
N ASP A 411 14.22 26.29 0.19
CA ASP A 411 13.43 27.47 0.60
C ASP A 411 12.61 28.09 -0.56
N ALA A 412 13.05 27.93 -1.81
CA ALA A 412 12.40 28.47 -2.99
C ALA A 412 11.19 27.65 -3.48
N GLY A 413 11.07 26.39 -3.05
CA GLY A 413 10.07 25.47 -3.59
C GLY A 413 10.56 24.03 -3.65
N VAL A 414 9.83 23.24 -4.45
CA VAL A 414 10.07 21.81 -4.63
C VAL A 414 10.31 21.52 -6.11
N GLU A 415 11.41 20.83 -6.39
CA GLU A 415 11.78 20.36 -7.71
C GLU A 415 11.46 18.88 -7.88
N PHE A 416 10.93 18.51 -9.05
CA PHE A 416 10.66 17.13 -9.42
C PHE A 416 11.38 16.77 -10.72
N ASP A 417 12.16 15.70 -10.64
CA ASP A 417 12.67 14.98 -11.80
C ASP A 417 11.95 13.63 -11.87
N THR A 418 11.18 13.40 -12.93
CA THR A 418 10.34 12.20 -13.07
C THR A 418 10.45 11.59 -14.44
N THR A 419 10.47 10.26 -14.47
CA THR A 419 10.31 9.45 -15.68
C THR A 419 9.28 8.40 -15.32
N LEU A 420 8.00 8.57 -15.68
CA LEU A 420 6.92 7.65 -15.30
C LEU A 420 6.26 7.06 -16.54
N SER A 421 6.53 5.79 -16.83
CA SER A 421 5.97 5.08 -17.99
C SER A 421 4.89 4.10 -17.54
N LEU A 422 3.63 4.52 -17.66
CA LEU A 422 2.45 3.70 -17.39
C LEU A 422 2.21 2.74 -18.55
N ASN A 423 1.95 1.46 -18.25
CA ASN A 423 1.77 0.40 -19.23
C ASN A 423 0.31 0.04 -19.54
N GLU A 424 -0.63 0.83 -19.05
CA GLU A 424 -2.05 0.58 -19.22
C GLU A 424 -2.79 1.89 -19.53
N PRO A 425 -3.13 2.15 -20.81
CA PRO A 425 -3.76 3.40 -21.21
C PRO A 425 -5.10 3.69 -20.53
N SER A 426 -5.88 2.66 -20.20
CA SER A 426 -7.16 2.79 -19.47
C SER A 426 -6.99 3.43 -18.10
N LEU A 427 -5.85 3.25 -17.45
CA LEU A 427 -5.57 3.78 -16.11
C LEU A 427 -4.98 5.20 -16.13
N ARG A 428 -4.76 5.80 -17.31
CA ARG A 428 -4.09 7.10 -17.44
C ARG A 428 -4.72 8.18 -16.56
N THR A 429 -6.04 8.30 -16.56
CA THR A 429 -6.74 9.34 -15.79
C THR A 429 -6.53 9.17 -14.29
N ALA A 430 -6.70 7.95 -13.79
CA ALA A 430 -6.50 7.62 -12.37
C ALA A 430 -5.03 7.81 -11.93
N PHE A 431 -4.09 7.36 -12.78
CA PHE A 431 -2.68 7.51 -12.52
C PHE A 431 -2.23 8.98 -12.49
N VAL A 432 -2.74 9.82 -13.41
CA VAL A 432 -2.46 11.26 -13.41
C VAL A 432 -2.97 11.91 -12.12
N ALA A 433 -4.17 11.56 -11.65
CA ALA A 433 -4.68 12.06 -10.37
C ALA A 433 -3.77 11.66 -9.20
N ALA A 434 -3.28 10.41 -9.16
CA ALA A 434 -2.35 9.94 -8.14
C ALA A 434 -1.00 10.70 -8.16
N VAL A 435 -0.45 10.96 -9.36
CA VAL A 435 0.79 11.75 -9.52
C VAL A 435 0.58 13.20 -9.09
N ASN A 436 -0.52 13.83 -9.49
CA ASN A 436 -0.84 15.21 -9.12
C ASN A 436 -1.02 15.37 -7.60
N ASN A 437 -1.64 14.38 -6.97
CA ASN A 437 -1.78 14.27 -5.53
C ASN A 437 -0.44 14.19 -4.81
N MET A 438 0.45 13.30 -5.25
CA MET A 438 1.80 13.18 -4.70
C MET A 438 2.56 14.51 -4.78
N ILE A 439 2.49 15.21 -5.92
CA ILE A 439 3.11 16.53 -6.09
C ILE A 439 2.49 17.57 -5.15
N THR A 440 1.16 17.58 -5.02
CA THR A 440 0.45 18.53 -4.17
C THR A 440 0.85 18.37 -2.70
N LEU A 441 0.94 17.13 -2.22
CA LEU A 441 1.39 16.84 -0.85
C LEU A 441 2.86 17.21 -0.63
N ALA A 442 3.75 16.88 -1.57
CA ALA A 442 5.15 17.26 -1.48
C ALA A 442 5.35 18.79 -1.45
N ARG A 443 4.52 19.57 -2.15
CA ARG A 443 4.56 21.05 -2.10
C ARG A 443 4.18 21.63 -0.73
N ALA A 444 3.45 20.88 0.09
CA ALA A 444 3.08 21.31 1.43
C ALA A 444 4.19 21.06 2.46
N ILE A 445 5.09 20.11 2.19
CA ILE A 445 6.25 19.82 3.03
C ILE A 445 7.23 20.99 2.95
N ARG A 446 7.66 21.48 4.12
CA ARG A 446 8.63 22.58 4.27
C ARG A 446 9.93 22.02 4.82
N ARG A 447 10.93 21.87 3.96
CA ARG A 447 12.26 21.37 4.31
C ARG A 447 13.31 22.21 3.61
N ARG A 448 14.37 22.56 4.34
CA ARG A 448 15.42 23.45 3.85
C ARG A 448 16.36 22.77 2.86
N ASP A 449 16.75 21.52 3.17
CA ASP A 449 17.69 20.71 2.39
C ASP A 449 17.21 19.24 2.35
N GLY A 450 16.05 18.99 1.73
CA GLY A 450 15.45 17.64 1.68
C GLY A 450 15.62 16.97 0.32
N VAL A 451 15.95 15.69 0.30
CA VAL A 451 15.97 14.87 -0.93
C VAL A 451 15.19 13.58 -0.73
N PHE A 452 14.36 13.21 -1.71
CA PHE A 452 13.67 11.93 -1.77
C PHE A 452 13.81 11.32 -3.15
N LYS A 453 14.27 10.08 -3.22
CA LYS A 453 14.41 9.32 -4.47
C LYS A 453 13.58 8.06 -4.39
N ALA A 454 12.93 7.71 -5.50
CA ALA A 454 12.20 6.45 -5.66
C ALA A 454 12.35 5.86 -7.06
N CYS A 455 12.44 4.54 -7.11
CA CYS A 455 12.61 3.72 -8.29
C CYS A 455 11.39 2.80 -8.43
N LEU A 456 10.76 2.77 -9.60
CA LEU A 456 9.64 1.90 -9.93
C LEU A 456 10.09 0.92 -11.00
N PHE A 457 10.10 -0.38 -10.70
CA PHE A 457 10.58 -1.40 -11.63
C PHE A 457 9.61 -2.58 -11.74
N ASN A 458 9.73 -3.34 -12.82
CA ASN A 458 8.93 -4.54 -13.04
C ASN A 458 9.54 -5.73 -12.26
N ALA A 459 8.91 -6.12 -11.16
CA ALA A 459 9.33 -7.22 -10.29
C ALA A 459 9.56 -8.52 -11.07
N ARG A 460 8.78 -8.77 -12.13
CA ARG A 460 8.86 -9.98 -12.97
C ARG A 460 10.18 -10.12 -13.73
N ARG A 461 10.93 -9.02 -13.91
CA ARG A 461 12.24 -9.00 -14.57
C ARG A 461 13.41 -9.06 -13.58
N THR A 462 13.13 -9.22 -12.28
CA THR A 462 14.18 -9.36 -11.26
C THR A 462 14.98 -10.65 -11.48
N LEU A 463 16.30 -10.53 -11.54
CA LEU A 463 17.19 -11.69 -11.57
C LEU A 463 17.53 -12.10 -10.14
N HIS A 464 17.39 -13.38 -9.83
CA HIS A 464 17.70 -13.97 -8.52
C HIS A 464 18.93 -14.84 -8.60
N VAL A 465 19.97 -14.53 -7.84
CA VAL A 465 21.19 -15.32 -7.74
C VAL A 465 21.30 -15.84 -6.32
N ASP A 466 21.10 -17.14 -6.16
CA ASP A 466 21.09 -17.80 -4.86
C ASP A 466 22.45 -18.47 -4.58
N ARG A 467 22.80 -18.58 -3.30
CA ARG A 467 23.96 -19.33 -2.82
C ARG A 467 23.57 -20.14 -1.58
N ASP A 468 24.21 -21.30 -1.39
CA ASP A 468 23.91 -22.18 -0.26
C ASP A 468 24.40 -21.62 1.07
N ASP A 469 25.51 -20.88 1.05
CA ASP A 469 26.17 -20.34 2.24
C ASP A 469 26.70 -18.92 2.03
N ALA A 470 26.66 -18.09 3.07
CA ALA A 470 27.06 -16.69 3.01
C ALA A 470 28.55 -16.46 2.71
N SER A 471 29.40 -17.48 2.89
CA SER A 471 30.83 -17.43 2.55
C SER A 471 31.13 -17.69 1.07
N GLN A 472 30.16 -18.20 0.30
CA GLN A 472 30.33 -18.48 -1.12
C GLN A 472 30.04 -17.23 -1.97
N PRO A 473 30.69 -17.05 -3.12
CA PRO A 473 30.34 -15.95 -4.02
C PRO A 473 28.97 -16.20 -4.68
N PHE A 474 28.27 -15.13 -5.04
CA PHE A 474 27.08 -15.22 -5.89
C PHE A 474 27.51 -15.59 -7.32
N VAL A 475 26.93 -16.63 -7.90
CA VAL A 475 27.27 -17.08 -9.26
C VAL A 475 26.02 -17.05 -10.15
N PRO A 476 25.89 -16.07 -11.06
CA PRO A 476 24.78 -16.04 -12.00
C PRO A 476 24.89 -17.17 -13.02
N ASP A 477 23.74 -17.68 -13.45
CA ASP A 477 23.65 -18.65 -14.54
C ASP A 477 24.16 -18.02 -15.86
N ALA A 478 25.04 -18.73 -16.56
CA ALA A 478 25.71 -18.27 -17.78
C ALA A 478 24.73 -17.91 -18.92
N ALA A 479 23.51 -18.42 -18.90
CA ALA A 479 22.48 -18.10 -19.90
C ALA A 479 21.68 -16.81 -19.59
N ARG A 480 21.85 -16.20 -18.41
CA ARG A 480 21.07 -15.03 -18.00
C ARG A 480 21.69 -13.72 -18.48
N ALA A 481 20.82 -12.82 -18.93
CA ALA A 481 21.16 -11.46 -19.32
C ALA A 481 20.26 -10.45 -18.61
N ILE A 482 20.77 -9.23 -18.38
CA ILE A 482 19.95 -8.12 -17.88
C ILE A 482 19.05 -7.66 -19.04
N PRO A 483 17.71 -7.69 -18.88
CA PRO A 483 16.79 -7.31 -19.94
C PRO A 483 16.80 -5.79 -20.17
N TYR A 484 16.71 -5.38 -21.44
CA TYR A 484 16.57 -3.99 -21.85
C TYR A 484 15.73 -3.88 -23.13
N GLU A 485 15.23 -2.68 -23.38
CA GLU A 485 14.49 -2.33 -24.60
C GLU A 485 15.34 -1.42 -25.50
N VAL A 486 15.13 -1.48 -26.81
CA VAL A 486 15.82 -0.61 -27.78
C VAL A 486 14.78 0.26 -28.48
N SER A 487 15.01 1.57 -28.49
CA SER A 487 14.15 2.50 -29.24
C SER A 487 14.26 2.24 -30.75
N PRO A 488 13.17 2.17 -31.52
CA PRO A 488 13.25 1.88 -32.96
C PRO A 488 13.86 3.03 -33.77
N THR A 489 13.91 4.25 -33.22
CA THR A 489 14.50 5.44 -33.83
C THR A 489 15.40 6.16 -32.81
N PRO A 490 16.55 6.71 -33.24
CA PRO A 490 17.37 7.56 -32.39
C PRO A 490 16.54 8.75 -31.90
N GLU A 491 16.32 8.84 -30.59
CA GLU A 491 15.78 10.05 -29.97
C GLU A 491 16.95 11.05 -29.86
N LEU A 492 16.79 12.26 -30.42
CA LEU A 492 17.85 13.27 -30.46
C LEU A 492 18.25 13.68 -29.04
N GLU A 493 19.56 13.76 -28.77
CA GLU A 493 20.10 14.34 -27.54
C GLU A 493 19.60 15.78 -27.38
N ASP A 494 18.72 16.02 -26.42
CA ASP A 494 18.59 17.36 -25.86
C ASP A 494 19.77 17.55 -24.91
N ALA A 495 20.62 18.54 -25.15
CA ALA A 495 21.87 18.78 -24.41
C ALA A 495 21.66 19.16 -22.93
N SER A 496 20.46 18.96 -22.38
CA SER A 496 20.12 19.22 -20.99
C SER A 496 20.50 18.06 -20.07
N ARG A 497 21.76 18.12 -19.62
CA ARG A 497 22.32 17.65 -18.33
C ARG A 497 22.29 16.14 -18.06
N GLU A 498 23.50 15.57 -18.08
CA GLU A 498 23.85 14.32 -17.40
C GLU A 498 23.55 14.44 -15.91
N HIS A 499 22.78 13.51 -15.34
CA HIS A 499 22.94 13.14 -13.94
C HIS A 499 22.68 11.65 -13.75
N SER A 500 23.74 11.02 -13.28
CA SER A 500 23.83 9.69 -12.73
C SER A 500 23.76 9.81 -11.20
N TYR A 501 23.34 8.77 -10.49
CA TYR A 501 23.23 8.72 -9.02
C TYR A 501 24.51 9.20 -8.26
N PHE A 502 25.64 9.25 -8.95
CA PHE A 502 26.98 9.56 -8.45
C PHE A 502 27.30 11.04 -8.14
N GLU A 503 26.50 12.02 -8.57
CA GLU A 503 26.89 13.43 -8.39
C GLU A 503 26.56 14.03 -7.01
N ASP A 504 25.66 13.42 -6.24
CA ASP A 504 25.19 13.98 -4.95
C ASP A 504 25.96 13.45 -3.72
N GLY A 505 27.04 12.69 -3.92
CA GLY A 505 27.78 12.03 -2.83
C GLY A 505 27.19 10.66 -2.44
N PRO A 506 27.81 9.95 -1.47
CA PRO A 506 27.35 8.64 -1.04
C PRO A 506 25.96 8.74 -0.40
N ASP A 507 24.98 8.02 -0.95
CA ASP A 507 23.68 7.86 -0.32
C ASP A 507 23.90 7.15 1.03
N PRO A 508 23.49 7.73 2.17
CA PRO A 508 23.68 7.13 3.48
C PRO A 508 22.93 5.79 3.66
N GLU A 509 22.09 5.40 2.70
CA GLU A 509 21.40 4.11 2.66
C GLU A 509 22.06 3.07 1.73
N GLU A 510 23.07 3.43 0.94
CA GLU A 510 23.84 2.48 0.15
C GLU A 510 24.93 1.83 1.00
N PHE A 511 24.58 0.71 1.64
CA PHE A 511 25.51 -0.07 2.47
C PHE A 511 26.33 -1.07 1.65
N LEU A 512 25.87 -1.41 0.44
CA LEU A 512 26.58 -2.31 -0.46
C LEU A 512 27.58 -1.51 -1.30
N ARG A 513 28.87 -1.85 -1.21
CA ARG A 513 29.87 -1.26 -2.09
C ARG A 513 30.07 -2.14 -3.30
N LEU A 514 29.69 -1.62 -4.48
CA LEU A 514 29.91 -2.35 -5.71
C LEU A 514 31.41 -2.42 -6.05
N PRO A 515 31.90 -3.56 -6.56
CA PRO A 515 33.27 -3.70 -7.06
C PRO A 515 33.64 -2.63 -8.09
N THR A 516 34.91 -2.22 -8.13
CA THR A 516 35.43 -1.21 -9.07
C THR A 516 35.08 -1.53 -10.52
N VAL A 517 35.13 -2.81 -10.91
CA VAL A 517 34.76 -3.27 -12.25
C VAL A 517 33.31 -2.91 -12.60
N MET A 518 32.40 -2.99 -11.63
CA MET A 518 31.00 -2.61 -11.82
C MET A 518 30.83 -1.10 -11.92
N ILE A 519 31.54 -0.34 -11.08
CA ILE A 519 31.53 1.14 -11.12
C ILE A 519 32.04 1.66 -12.47
N GLU A 520 33.12 1.08 -13.00
CA GLU A 520 33.65 1.40 -14.32
C GLU A 520 32.66 1.05 -15.44
N ALA A 521 32.01 -0.11 -15.35
CA ALA A 521 30.98 -0.53 -16.30
C ALA A 521 29.77 0.41 -16.28
N LEU A 522 29.29 0.82 -15.09
CA LEU A 522 28.22 1.82 -14.94
C LEU A 522 28.64 3.18 -15.49
N SER A 523 29.90 3.58 -15.32
CA SER A 523 30.43 4.83 -15.87
C SER A 523 30.45 4.82 -17.39
N ARG A 524 30.86 3.70 -18.02
CA ARG A 524 30.76 3.52 -19.48
C ARG A 524 29.31 3.50 -19.95
N LEU A 525 28.44 2.80 -19.24
CA LEU A 525 27.00 2.77 -19.51
C LEU A 525 26.43 4.19 -19.50
N ASN A 526 26.83 5.02 -18.53
CA ASN A 526 26.40 6.42 -18.42
C ASN A 526 26.76 7.26 -19.65
N ALA A 527 27.84 6.95 -20.36
CA ALA A 527 28.23 7.66 -21.58
C ALA A 527 27.37 7.27 -22.80
N ILE A 528 26.50 6.26 -22.68
CA ILE A 528 25.58 5.82 -23.74
C ILE A 528 24.22 6.50 -23.56
N HIS A 529 23.60 6.96 -24.64
CA HIS A 529 22.28 7.59 -24.59
C HIS A 529 21.19 6.54 -24.30
N HIS A 530 20.77 6.49 -23.04
CA HIS A 530 19.80 5.51 -22.52
C HIS A 530 19.05 6.10 -21.32
N THR A 531 17.94 5.46 -20.98
CA THR A 531 17.29 5.60 -19.67
C THR A 531 17.30 4.27 -18.96
N GLY A 532 17.42 4.31 -17.64
CA GLY A 532 17.11 3.14 -16.87
C GLY A 532 17.65 3.17 -15.47
N MET A 533 17.52 2.04 -14.80
CA MET A 533 18.04 1.82 -13.48
C MET A 533 18.46 0.37 -13.32
N ILE A 534 19.37 0.15 -12.38
CA ILE A 534 19.72 -1.15 -11.84
C ILE A 534 19.91 -1.05 -10.33
N ILE A 535 19.42 -2.02 -9.59
CA ILE A 535 19.57 -2.10 -8.14
C ILE A 535 20.04 -3.51 -7.79
N PHE A 536 21.09 -3.59 -6.99
CA PHE A 536 21.61 -4.81 -6.40
C PHE A 536 21.17 -4.88 -4.94
N GLU A 537 20.43 -5.91 -4.55
CA GLU A 537 20.03 -6.19 -3.17
C GLU A 537 20.69 -7.50 -2.73
N ALA A 538 21.74 -7.42 -1.93
CA ALA A 538 22.49 -8.56 -1.40
C ALA A 538 22.04 -8.91 0.03
N LEU A 539 21.44 -10.09 0.17
CA LEU A 539 21.07 -10.74 1.44
C LEU A 539 22.03 -11.91 1.72
N PRO A 540 22.06 -12.48 2.95
CA PRO A 540 23.03 -13.52 3.31
C PRO A 540 23.14 -14.68 2.30
N THR A 541 22.03 -15.10 1.71
CA THR A 541 21.99 -16.25 0.78
C THR A 541 21.37 -15.93 -0.59
N HIS A 542 20.91 -14.70 -0.80
CA HIS A 542 20.17 -14.32 -2.01
C HIS A 542 20.64 -12.96 -2.50
N LEU A 543 20.91 -12.83 -3.80
CA LEU A 543 21.15 -11.56 -4.46
C LEU A 543 20.02 -11.32 -5.47
N LYS A 544 19.36 -10.17 -5.36
CA LYS A 544 18.37 -9.72 -6.34
C LYS A 544 18.97 -8.59 -7.17
N ILE A 545 18.77 -8.68 -8.48
CA ILE A 545 19.16 -7.64 -9.43
C ILE A 545 17.89 -7.14 -10.10
N HIS A 546 17.46 -5.95 -9.68
CA HIS A 546 16.31 -5.26 -10.27
C HIS A 546 16.80 -4.35 -11.38
N SER A 547 16.13 -4.34 -12.52
CA SER A 547 16.55 -3.48 -13.63
C SER A 547 15.39 -3.06 -14.52
N TYR A 548 15.52 -1.86 -15.06
CA TYR A 548 14.70 -1.38 -16.17
C TYR A 548 15.61 -0.53 -17.05
N TYR A 549 15.90 -0.97 -18.26
CA TYR A 549 16.74 -0.23 -19.20
C TYR A 549 16.03 -0.07 -20.54
N ARG A 550 16.18 1.12 -21.12
CA ARG A 550 15.83 1.41 -22.50
C ARG A 550 16.97 2.19 -23.16
N LEU A 551 17.56 1.58 -24.16
CA LEU A 551 18.54 2.19 -25.04
C LEU A 551 17.82 3.14 -26.01
N LEU A 552 18.30 4.37 -26.07
CA LEU A 552 17.73 5.42 -26.93
C LEU A 552 18.55 5.64 -28.21
N ASP A 553 19.81 5.18 -28.21
CA ASP A 553 20.69 5.14 -29.38
C ASP A 553 20.96 3.69 -29.82
N PRO A 554 20.22 3.16 -30.82
CA PRO A 554 20.38 1.79 -31.31
C PRO A 554 21.77 1.50 -31.88
N ALA A 555 22.50 2.52 -32.35
CA ALA A 555 23.83 2.31 -32.94
C ALA A 555 24.86 1.83 -31.91
N ARG A 556 24.60 2.07 -30.62
CA ARG A 556 25.48 1.69 -29.50
C ARG A 556 25.00 0.45 -28.74
N GLU A 557 24.08 -0.34 -29.30
CA GLU A 557 23.52 -1.53 -28.64
C GLU A 557 24.59 -2.55 -28.24
N ALA A 558 25.58 -2.79 -29.10
CA ALA A 558 26.66 -3.73 -28.79
C ALA A 558 27.49 -3.30 -27.57
N GLU A 559 27.79 -2.01 -27.46
CA GLU A 559 28.53 -1.43 -26.33
C GLU A 559 27.68 -1.44 -25.05
N PHE A 560 26.39 -1.11 -25.19
CA PHE A 560 25.43 -1.14 -24.10
C PHE A 560 25.29 -2.55 -23.50
N ARG A 561 25.09 -3.55 -24.36
CA ARG A 561 25.01 -4.96 -23.96
C ARG A 561 26.30 -5.42 -23.28
N ALA A 562 27.47 -5.08 -23.82
CA ALA A 562 28.76 -5.46 -23.23
C ALA A 562 28.94 -4.89 -21.81
N CYS A 563 28.44 -3.67 -21.55
CA CYS A 563 28.45 -3.10 -20.20
C CYS A 563 27.57 -3.91 -19.24
N LEU A 564 26.36 -4.29 -19.65
CA LEU A 564 25.47 -5.13 -18.84
C LEU A 564 26.03 -6.54 -18.57
N GLU A 565 26.67 -7.15 -19.59
CA GLU A 565 27.37 -8.43 -19.44
C GLU A 565 28.54 -8.31 -18.45
N THR A 566 29.28 -7.19 -18.48
CA THR A 566 30.35 -6.91 -17.51
C THR A 566 29.81 -6.82 -16.09
N LEU A 567 28.64 -6.20 -15.89
CA LEU A 567 27.99 -6.12 -14.57
C LEU A 567 27.65 -7.52 -14.04
N LEU A 568 27.05 -8.37 -14.86
CA LEU A 568 26.72 -9.75 -14.46
C LEU A 568 27.97 -10.59 -14.19
N ALA A 569 29.00 -10.48 -15.02
CA ALA A 569 30.24 -11.24 -14.83
C ALA A 569 31.00 -10.83 -13.55
N ALA A 570 30.78 -9.61 -13.05
CA ALA A 570 31.37 -9.10 -11.82
C ALA A 570 30.56 -9.43 -10.54
N VAL A 571 29.35 -10.01 -10.66
CA VAL A 571 28.51 -10.42 -9.51
C VAL A 571 29.27 -11.26 -8.46
N PRO A 572 30.12 -12.24 -8.84
CA PRO A 572 30.90 -13.02 -7.86
C PRO A 572 31.87 -12.19 -7.00
N GLN A 573 32.17 -10.94 -7.39
CA GLN A 573 33.07 -10.04 -6.67
C GLN A 573 32.33 -9.16 -5.66
N ILE A 574 30.99 -9.18 -5.64
CA ILE A 574 30.19 -8.44 -4.66
C ILE A 574 30.48 -9.00 -3.27
N ASP A 575 31.03 -8.14 -2.40
CA ASP A 575 31.31 -8.44 -1.00
C ASP A 575 30.47 -7.51 -0.11
N GLY A 576 30.00 -8.05 1.01
CA GLY A 576 29.06 -7.37 1.90
C GLY A 576 27.58 -7.59 1.56
N LEU A 577 26.72 -6.99 2.39
CA LEU A 577 25.27 -7.10 2.35
C LEU A 577 24.64 -5.71 2.28
N GLY A 578 23.43 -5.65 1.74
CA GLY A 578 22.65 -4.43 1.59
C GLY A 578 22.35 -4.10 0.13
N VAL A 579 21.99 -2.85 -0.12
CA VAL A 579 21.54 -2.38 -1.43
C VAL A 579 22.50 -1.34 -1.99
N SER A 580 22.70 -1.37 -3.30
CA SER A 580 23.27 -0.28 -4.09
C SER A 580 22.50 -0.12 -5.40
N GLY A 581 22.21 1.12 -5.76
CA GLY A 581 21.37 1.47 -6.89
C GLY A 581 22.09 2.38 -7.87
N TYR A 582 21.67 2.30 -9.12
CA TYR A 582 22.09 3.21 -10.16
C TYR A 582 20.87 3.59 -10.99
N MET A 583 20.68 4.88 -11.24
CA MET A 583 19.61 5.40 -12.10
C MET A 583 20.15 6.47 -13.04
N LYS A 584 19.74 6.39 -14.31
CA LYS A 584 19.91 7.41 -15.33
C LYS A 584 18.56 7.81 -15.90
N MET A 585 18.25 9.09 -15.76
CA MET A 585 17.03 9.70 -16.31
C MET A 585 17.36 10.35 -17.67
N PRO A 586 16.57 10.09 -18.72
CA PRO A 586 16.88 10.50 -20.09
C PRO A 586 16.61 11.98 -20.33
N TYR A 587 15.66 12.54 -19.59
CA TYR A 587 15.15 13.90 -19.77
C TYR A 587 15.06 14.58 -18.41
N LYS A 588 15.96 15.53 -18.12
CA LYS A 588 15.83 16.43 -16.99
C LYS A 588 14.79 17.51 -17.32
N ASN A 589 13.50 17.14 -17.33
CA ASN A 589 12.40 18.12 -17.32
C ASN A 589 12.07 18.49 -15.88
N THR A 590 13.05 19.09 -15.18
CA THR A 590 12.89 19.49 -13.79
C THR A 590 11.71 20.45 -13.69
N ARG A 591 10.64 20.00 -13.04
CA ARG A 591 9.48 20.84 -12.76
C ARG A 591 9.67 21.49 -11.40
N HIS A 592 9.78 22.80 -11.39
CA HIS A 592 9.82 23.59 -10.16
C HIS A 592 8.41 24.02 -9.77
N PHE A 593 8.03 23.80 -8.52
CA PHE A 593 6.78 24.26 -7.95
C PHE A 593 7.03 25.08 -6.69
N ALA A 594 6.35 26.22 -6.60
CA ALA A 594 6.29 26.96 -5.35
C ALA A 594 5.57 26.11 -4.28
N HIS A 595 6.06 26.21 -3.04
CA HIS A 595 5.38 25.61 -1.91
C HIS A 595 3.95 26.10 -1.77
N ARG A 596 3.07 25.21 -1.32
CA ARG A 596 1.66 25.48 -1.13
C ARG A 596 1.16 24.67 0.05
N THR A 597 0.67 25.36 1.08
CA THR A 597 0.18 24.74 2.31
C THR A 597 -1.19 24.09 2.14
N GLN A 598 -2.04 24.64 1.26
CA GLN A 598 -3.41 24.16 1.07
C GLN A 598 -3.92 24.36 -0.36
N GLN A 599 -4.69 23.39 -0.84
CA GLN A 599 -5.47 23.48 -2.07
C GLN A 599 -6.68 24.39 -1.85
N VAL A 600 -6.98 25.25 -2.81
CA VAL A 600 -8.07 26.23 -2.69
C VAL A 600 -9.40 25.49 -2.84
N ASP A 601 -10.38 25.90 -2.04
CA ASP A 601 -11.77 25.42 -2.12
C ASP A 601 -12.28 25.47 -3.56
N SER A 602 -12.96 24.39 -3.95
CA SER A 602 -13.42 24.15 -5.33
C SER A 602 -14.84 24.64 -5.58
#